data_AF-A0ABC9EPW5-F1
#
_entry.id   AF-A0ABC9EPW5-F1
#
_cell.length_a   1.000
_cell.length_b   1.000
_cell.length_c   1.000
_cell.angle_alpha   90.00
_cell.angle_beta   90.00
_cell.angle_gamma   90.00
#
_symmetry.space_group_name_H-M   'P 1'
#
loop_
_entity.id
_entity.type
_entity.pdbx_description
1 polymer ?
#
loop_
_entity_poly.entity_id
_entity_poly.type
_entity_poly.pdbx_seq_one_letter_code
_entity_poly.pdbx_strand_id
1 'polypeptide(L)'
;MPPLTTPKSGDALFASVDRVNAELFTLTYGAIVRQLLTDLEEVEEVNKQLDQMGYNIGTRLVDEFLAKSNVSRCVDFKETADVIAKLGFKMFLGVTATVTNWDAEGTSCSFVLEDNPLVDFVELPDTCQGLQYCNVLSGVIRGALEMIAVTWYYGTSSICLT
;
A
#
# COMPACT_ATOMS: atom_id res chain seq x y z
N MET A 1 -1.36 26.51 -25.29
CA MET A 1 -0.93 25.29 -24.58
C MET A 1 -0.94 25.60 -23.09
N PRO A 2 -1.73 24.90 -22.26
CA PRO A 2 -1.57 25.05 -20.82
C PRO A 2 -0.21 24.48 -20.42
N PRO A 3 0.46 25.05 -19.40
CA PRO A 3 1.74 24.55 -18.95
C PRO A 3 1.57 23.13 -18.38
N LEU A 4 2.44 22.22 -18.80
CA LEU A 4 2.60 20.90 -18.19
C LEU A 4 2.98 21.12 -16.73
N THR A 5 2.03 20.90 -15.83
CA THR A 5 2.27 20.92 -14.39
C THR A 5 3.28 19.83 -14.07
N THR A 6 4.49 20.24 -13.72
CA THR A 6 5.54 19.36 -13.20
C THR A 6 4.97 18.54 -12.02
N PRO A 7 5.19 17.21 -11.98
CA PRO A 7 4.73 16.38 -10.87
C PRO A 7 5.26 16.98 -9.57
N LYS A 8 4.35 17.21 -8.61
CA LYS A 8 4.73 17.76 -7.31
C LYS A 8 5.67 16.76 -6.64
N SER A 9 6.84 17.25 -6.21
CA SER A 9 7.83 16.43 -5.50
C SER A 9 7.15 15.73 -4.31
N GLY A 10 7.47 14.45 -4.05
CA GLY A 10 6.83 13.67 -2.99
C GLY A 10 6.86 14.34 -1.60
N ASP A 11 7.89 15.17 -1.34
CA ASP A 11 8.00 15.99 -0.13
C ASP A 11 6.91 17.08 -0.01
N ALA A 12 6.52 17.69 -1.13
CA ALA A 12 5.45 18.70 -1.16
C ALA A 12 4.07 18.07 -0.96
N LEU A 13 3.88 16.85 -1.47
CA LEU A 13 2.67 16.07 -1.24
C LEU A 13 2.58 15.62 0.22
N PHE A 14 3.68 15.10 0.76
CA PHE A 14 3.77 14.69 2.14
C PHE A 14 3.48 15.84 3.11
N ALA A 15 3.90 17.07 2.79
CA ALA A 15 3.60 18.26 3.59
C ALA A 15 2.14 18.75 3.48
N SER A 16 1.43 18.38 2.42
CA SER A 16 0.04 18.81 2.15
C SER A 16 -1.03 17.88 2.70
N VAL A 17 -0.64 16.72 3.24
CA VAL A 17 -1.56 15.75 3.85
C VAL A 17 -1.59 16.02 5.35
N ASP A 18 -2.80 16.13 5.92
CA ASP A 18 -2.98 16.21 7.36
C ASP A 18 -2.46 14.93 8.00
N ARG A 19 -1.42 15.07 8.83
CA ARG A 19 -0.75 13.92 9.41
C ARG A 19 -1.33 13.60 10.77
N VAL A 20 -1.57 12.32 10.95
CA VAL A 20 -1.77 11.71 12.27
C VAL A 20 -0.42 11.14 12.70
N ASN A 21 -0.13 11.09 14.01
CA ASN A 21 1.10 10.48 14.50
C ASN A 21 1.21 9.03 13.97
N ALA A 22 2.32 8.69 13.32
CA ALA A 22 2.59 7.35 12.81
C ALA A 22 2.54 6.29 13.92
N GLU A 23 2.90 6.65 15.15
CA GLU A 23 2.78 5.79 16.32
C GLU A 23 1.31 5.48 16.65
N LEU A 24 0.42 6.47 16.52
CA LEU A 24 -1.01 6.26 16.76
C LEU A 24 -1.58 5.29 15.73
N PHE A 25 -1.19 5.43 14.45
CA PHE A 25 -1.60 4.50 13.41
C PHE A 25 -1.07 3.09 13.68
N THR A 26 0.21 2.95 14.03
CA THR A 26 0.85 1.67 14.33
C THR A 26 0.21 0.97 15.52
N LEU A 27 -0.06 1.69 16.61
CA LEU A 27 -0.74 1.15 17.79
C LEU A 27 -2.20 0.76 17.49
N THR A 28 -2.91 1.58 16.71
CA THR A 28 -4.29 1.27 16.30
C THR A 28 -4.33 0.04 15.41
N TYR A 29 -3.38 -0.07 14.47
CA TYR A 29 -3.25 -1.23 13.60
C TYR A 29 -2.92 -2.50 14.39
N GLY A 30 -1.96 -2.44 15.32
CA GLY A 30 -1.64 -3.55 16.21
C GLY A 30 -2.84 -4.01 17.06
N ALA A 31 -3.65 -3.06 17.53
CA ALA A 31 -4.90 -3.39 18.24
C ALA A 31 -5.92 -4.09 17.34
N ILE A 32 -6.07 -3.65 16.07
CA ILE A 32 -6.93 -4.32 15.08
C ILE A 32 -6.43 -5.73 14.81
N VAL A 33 -5.13 -5.91 14.52
CA VAL A 33 -4.56 -7.24 14.24
C VAL A 33 -4.74 -8.17 15.44
N ARG A 34 -4.52 -7.67 16.67
CA ARG A 34 -4.75 -8.44 17.89
C ARG A 34 -6.22 -8.83 18.07
N GLN A 35 -7.14 -7.91 17.78
CA GLN A 35 -8.57 -8.18 17.84
C GLN A 35 -8.93 -9.28 16.83
N LEU A 36 -8.44 -9.19 15.59
CA LEU A 36 -8.65 -10.20 14.56
C LEU A 36 -8.09 -11.57 14.93
N LEU A 37 -6.89 -11.62 15.51
CA LEU A 37 -6.28 -12.84 16.03
C LEU A 37 -7.06 -13.45 17.22
N THR A 38 -7.84 -12.64 17.94
CA THR A 38 -8.68 -13.12 19.05
C THR A 38 -10.04 -13.60 18.53
N ASP A 39 -10.58 -12.93 17.52
CA ASP A 39 -11.89 -13.24 16.94
C ASP A 39 -11.83 -14.37 15.91
N LEU A 40 -10.68 -14.60 15.27
CA LEU A 40 -10.45 -15.62 14.25
C LEU A 40 -9.41 -16.63 14.73
N GLU A 41 -9.78 -17.91 14.73
CA GLU A 41 -8.89 -19.01 15.15
C GLU A 41 -7.81 -19.32 14.09
N GLU A 42 -8.08 -19.01 12.82
CA GLU A 42 -7.21 -19.32 11.69
C GLU A 42 -6.46 -18.08 11.17
N VAL A 43 -5.13 -18.15 11.17
CA VAL A 43 -4.25 -17.05 10.71
C VAL A 43 -4.48 -16.70 9.24
N GLU A 44 -4.86 -17.68 8.41
CA GLU A 44 -5.18 -17.45 7.00
C GLU A 44 -6.42 -16.54 6.83
N GLU A 45 -7.43 -16.70 7.68
CA GLU A 45 -8.62 -15.86 7.67
C GLU A 45 -8.30 -14.44 8.13
N VAL A 46 -7.39 -14.29 9.11
CA VAL A 46 -6.87 -12.97 9.51
C VAL A 46 -6.18 -12.29 8.32
N ASN A 47 -5.31 -13.00 7.60
CA ASN A 47 -4.64 -12.45 6.42
C ASN A 47 -5.63 -12.00 5.34
N LYS A 48 -6.68 -12.80 5.06
CA LYS A 48 -7.74 -12.43 4.12
C LYS A 48 -8.50 -11.18 4.57
N GLN A 49 -8.82 -11.07 5.85
CA GLN A 49 -9.50 -9.89 6.38
C GLN A 49 -8.64 -8.64 6.32
N LEU A 50 -7.34 -8.75 6.64
CA LEU A 50 -6.40 -7.64 6.53
C LEU A 50 -6.28 -7.14 5.09
N ASP A 51 -6.15 -8.05 4.13
CA ASP A 51 -6.12 -7.70 2.71
C ASP A 51 -7.43 -7.06 2.24
N GLN A 52 -8.59 -7.61 2.62
CA GLN A 52 -9.89 -7.04 2.26
C GLN A 52 -10.12 -5.65 2.89
N MET A 53 -9.68 -5.45 4.13
CA MET A 53 -9.72 -4.15 4.78
C MET A 53 -8.84 -3.16 4.05
N GLY A 54 -7.61 -3.57 3.72
CA GLY A 54 -6.67 -2.77 2.92
C GLY A 54 -7.25 -2.38 1.57
N TYR A 55 -7.86 -3.32 0.86
CA TYR A 55 -8.50 -3.08 -0.44
C TYR A 55 -9.56 -1.98 -0.39
N ASN A 56 -10.45 -2.04 0.60
CA ASN A 56 -11.49 -1.02 0.79
C ASN A 56 -10.90 0.35 1.17
N ILE A 57 -9.76 0.37 1.87
CA ILE A 57 -9.03 1.61 2.16
C ILE A 57 -8.38 2.15 0.89
N GLY A 58 -7.67 1.30 0.14
CA GLY A 58 -6.96 1.65 -1.09
C GLY A 58 -7.86 2.24 -2.17
N THR A 59 -9.04 1.66 -2.37
CA THR A 59 -10.04 2.15 -3.33
C THR A 59 -10.55 3.55 -3.01
N ARG A 60 -10.45 4.01 -1.76
CA ARG A 60 -10.80 5.39 -1.34
C ARG A 60 -9.60 6.32 -1.32
N LEU A 61 -8.44 5.81 -0.89
CA LEU A 61 -7.20 6.60 -0.82
C LEU A 61 -6.71 7.05 -2.19
N VAL A 62 -6.98 6.25 -3.23
CA VAL A 62 -6.57 6.55 -4.60
C VAL A 62 -7.15 7.86 -5.14
N ASP A 63 -8.39 8.21 -4.78
CA ASP A 63 -9.02 9.46 -5.21
C ASP A 63 -8.27 10.66 -4.64
N GLU A 64 -7.90 10.59 -3.36
CA GLU A 64 -7.09 11.63 -2.71
C GLU A 64 -5.67 11.67 -3.26
N PHE A 65 -5.07 10.51 -3.52
CA PHE A 65 -3.76 10.40 -4.14
C PHE A 65 -3.74 11.08 -5.51
N LEU A 66 -4.70 10.79 -6.40
CA LEU A 66 -4.80 11.41 -7.72
C LEU A 66 -5.08 12.91 -7.63
N ALA A 67 -5.95 13.33 -6.72
CA ALA A 67 -6.29 14.75 -6.53
C ALA A 67 -5.08 15.59 -6.07
N LYS A 68 -4.20 15.04 -5.24
CA LYS A 68 -3.05 15.77 -4.68
C LYS A 68 -1.78 15.59 -5.50
N SER A 69 -1.49 14.37 -5.99
CA SER A 69 -0.23 14.02 -6.66
C SER A 69 -0.04 14.69 -8.01
N ASN A 70 -1.13 15.11 -8.67
CA ASN A 70 -1.11 15.70 -10.01
C ASN A 70 -0.45 14.78 -11.05
N VAL A 71 -0.42 13.47 -10.77
CA VAL A 71 0.11 12.44 -11.65
C VAL A 71 -0.85 12.28 -12.83
N SER A 72 -0.34 12.43 -14.05
CA SER A 72 -1.07 12.05 -15.26
C SER A 72 -1.28 10.54 -15.29
N ARG A 73 -2.34 10.04 -15.95
CA ARG A 73 -2.59 8.58 -16.07
C ARG A 73 -1.30 7.83 -16.45
N CYS A 74 -0.84 6.98 -15.55
CA CYS A 74 0.31 6.12 -15.79
C CYS A 74 0.00 5.21 -16.97
N VAL A 75 0.96 5.04 -17.88
CA VAL A 75 0.76 4.26 -19.12
C VAL A 75 1.06 2.78 -18.87
N ASP A 76 2.06 2.51 -18.02
CA ASP A 76 2.55 1.18 -17.73
C ASP A 76 2.42 0.81 -16.24
N PHE A 77 2.23 -0.48 -15.97
CA PHE A 77 2.17 -0.99 -14.60
C PHE A 77 3.50 -0.76 -13.84
N LYS A 78 4.64 -0.86 -14.53
CA LYS A 78 5.97 -0.53 -13.98
C LYS A 78 6.09 0.90 -13.51
N GLU A 79 5.60 1.84 -14.31
CA GLU A 79 5.58 3.27 -13.94
C GLU A 79 4.65 3.49 -12.75
N THR A 80 3.47 2.86 -12.76
CA THR A 80 2.50 2.97 -11.66
C THR A 80 3.08 2.43 -10.35
N ALA A 81 3.76 1.28 -10.39
CA ALA A 81 4.42 0.72 -9.22
C ALA A 81 5.52 1.64 -8.69
N ASP A 82 6.35 2.22 -9.56
CA ASP A 82 7.41 3.15 -9.14
C ASP A 82 6.84 4.43 -8.51
N VAL A 83 5.74 4.96 -9.06
CA VAL A 83 5.01 6.10 -8.50
C VAL A 83 4.44 5.76 -7.12
N ILE A 84 3.82 4.59 -6.94
CA ILE A 84 3.32 4.17 -5.62
C ILE A 84 4.48 4.02 -4.63
N ALA A 85 5.58 3.40 -5.05
CA ALA A 85 6.76 3.16 -4.21
C ALA A 85 7.43 4.45 -3.72
N LYS A 86 7.56 5.45 -4.60
CA LYS A 86 8.28 6.71 -4.30
C LYS A 86 7.38 7.83 -3.81
N LEU A 87 6.16 7.95 -4.34
CA LEU A 87 5.22 9.01 -3.96
C LEU A 87 4.17 8.49 -2.99
N GLY A 88 3.56 7.33 -3.25
CA GLY A 88 2.48 6.79 -2.42
C GLY A 88 2.93 6.50 -0.99
N PHE A 89 3.92 5.64 -0.82
CA PHE A 89 4.48 5.33 0.51
C PHE A 89 5.01 6.58 1.20
N LYS A 90 5.67 7.47 0.46
CA LYS A 90 6.21 8.71 1.04
C LYS A 90 5.11 9.66 1.50
N MET A 91 4.00 9.73 0.76
CA MET A 91 2.86 10.59 1.08
C MET A 91 2.04 10.10 2.28
N PHE A 92 1.86 8.79 2.43
CA PHE A 92 1.01 8.21 3.48
C PHE A 92 1.77 7.73 4.71
N LEU A 93 2.93 7.10 4.53
CA LEU A 93 3.73 6.50 5.61
C LEU A 93 5.03 7.28 5.90
N GLY A 94 5.41 8.23 5.04
CA GLY A 94 6.65 9.00 5.19
C GLY A 94 7.92 8.24 4.80
N VAL A 95 7.78 7.01 4.32
CA VAL A 95 8.89 6.14 3.90
C VAL A 95 8.84 5.90 2.40
N THR A 96 9.96 5.50 1.79
CA THR A 96 10.01 5.11 0.38
C THR A 96 10.16 3.60 0.28
N ALA A 97 9.45 2.99 -0.66
CA ALA A 97 9.63 1.58 -1.00
C ALA A 97 10.45 1.44 -2.29
N THR A 98 11.05 0.27 -2.47
CA THR A 98 11.74 -0.11 -3.72
C THR A 98 10.97 -1.24 -4.39
N VAL A 99 10.69 -1.11 -5.69
CA VAL A 99 10.03 -2.17 -6.45
C VAL A 99 11.06 -3.12 -7.04
N THR A 100 10.97 -4.40 -6.71
CA THR A 100 11.87 -5.46 -7.16
C THR A 100 11.09 -6.69 -7.62
N ASN A 101 11.78 -7.78 -7.97
CA ASN A 101 11.20 -9.07 -8.35
C ASN A 101 10.09 -8.99 -9.42
N TRP A 102 10.37 -8.27 -10.50
CA TRP A 102 9.51 -8.23 -11.67
C TRP A 102 9.45 -9.61 -12.34
N ASP A 103 8.24 -10.05 -12.67
CA ASP A 103 8.06 -11.21 -13.54
C ASP A 103 8.48 -10.89 -14.99
N ALA A 104 8.62 -11.95 -15.80
CA ALA A 104 8.98 -11.81 -17.22
C ALA A 104 7.91 -11.06 -18.03
N GLU A 105 6.65 -11.14 -17.61
CA GLU A 105 5.50 -10.54 -18.31
C GLU A 105 5.23 -9.09 -17.88
N GLY A 106 5.87 -8.61 -16.81
CA GLY A 106 5.66 -7.28 -16.25
C GLY A 106 4.31 -7.12 -15.55
N THR A 107 3.69 -8.20 -15.09
CA THR A 107 2.37 -8.24 -14.43
C THR A 107 2.44 -8.40 -12.91
N SER A 108 3.60 -8.80 -12.38
CA SER A 108 3.82 -8.97 -10.94
C SER A 108 5.13 -8.32 -10.50
N CYS A 109 5.12 -7.74 -9.30
CA CYS A 109 6.28 -7.14 -8.65
C CYS A 109 6.18 -7.25 -7.14
N SER A 110 7.31 -7.04 -6.46
CA SER A 110 7.41 -6.95 -5.00
C SER A 110 7.78 -5.54 -4.57
N PHE A 111 7.09 -5.00 -3.58
CA PHE A 111 7.50 -3.76 -2.92
C PHE A 111 8.27 -4.12 -1.66
N VAL A 112 9.51 -3.65 -1.58
CA VAL A 112 10.38 -3.84 -0.43
C VAL A 112 10.47 -2.53 0.34
N LEU A 113 10.08 -2.57 1.61
CA LEU A 113 10.21 -1.45 2.54
C LEU A 113 11.41 -1.74 3.45
N GLU A 114 12.46 -0.93 3.36
CA GLU A 114 13.65 -1.07 4.21
C GLU A 114 13.35 -0.61 5.66
N ASP A 115 12.66 0.51 5.79
CA ASP A 115 12.19 1.05 7.07
C ASP A 115 10.66 0.94 7.11
N ASN A 116 10.14 -0.02 7.86
CA ASN A 116 8.70 -0.23 8.01
C ASN A 116 8.22 0.26 9.38
N PRO A 117 7.57 1.45 9.47
CA PRO A 117 7.16 2.02 10.75
C PRO A 117 6.08 1.20 11.47
N LEU A 118 5.42 0.26 10.76
CA LEU A 118 4.34 -0.54 11.33
C LEU A 118 4.85 -1.67 12.22
N VAL A 119 6.10 -2.10 12.06
CA VAL A 119 6.67 -3.23 12.80
C VAL A 119 7.56 -2.80 13.98
N ASP A 120 7.83 -1.49 14.14
CA ASP A 120 8.73 -0.96 15.16
C ASP A 120 8.37 -1.34 16.61
N PHE A 121 7.10 -1.65 16.87
CA PHE A 121 6.59 -2.04 18.20
C PHE A 121 5.95 -3.43 18.24
N VAL A 122 6.22 -4.26 17.23
CA VAL A 122 5.51 -5.53 17.02
C VAL A 122 6.47 -6.70 17.16
N GLU A 123 6.21 -7.52 18.18
CA GLU A 123 6.82 -8.85 18.31
C GLU A 123 5.72 -9.90 18.12
N LEU A 124 5.88 -10.74 17.10
CA LEU A 124 4.95 -11.83 16.80
C LEU A 124 5.34 -13.06 17.61
N PRO A 125 4.43 -13.65 18.42
CA PRO A 125 4.69 -14.91 19.08
C PRO A 125 4.77 -16.07 18.08
N ASP A 126 5.52 -17.12 18.41
CA ASP A 126 5.72 -18.32 17.56
C ASP A 126 4.41 -19.03 17.18
N THR A 127 3.33 -18.78 17.93
CA THR A 127 1.98 -19.30 17.65
C THR A 127 1.32 -18.66 16.42
N CYS A 128 1.85 -17.53 15.93
CA CYS A 128 1.31 -16.79 14.78
C CYS A 128 2.12 -17.05 13.49
N GLN A 129 2.77 -18.21 13.36
CA GLN A 129 3.49 -18.60 12.15
C GLN A 129 2.56 -18.58 10.93
N GLY A 130 2.86 -17.72 9.96
CA GLY A 130 2.05 -17.50 8.75
C GLY A 130 1.27 -16.19 8.72
N LEU A 131 1.26 -15.40 9.81
CA LEU A 131 0.59 -14.11 9.81
C LEU A 131 1.39 -13.10 8.99
N GLN A 132 0.74 -12.54 7.98
CA GLN A 132 1.26 -11.44 7.19
C GLN A 132 0.87 -10.14 7.88
N TYR A 133 1.66 -9.70 8.85
CA TYR A 133 1.33 -8.51 9.64
C TYR A 133 1.09 -7.27 8.77
N CYS A 134 1.78 -7.12 7.64
CA CYS A 134 1.59 -5.98 6.74
C CYS A 134 0.61 -6.25 5.58
N ASN A 135 -0.23 -7.29 5.65
CA ASN A 135 -1.11 -7.64 4.52
C ASN A 135 -2.14 -6.55 4.19
N VAL A 136 -2.45 -5.67 5.14
CA VAL A 136 -3.27 -4.48 4.88
C VAL A 136 -2.65 -3.60 3.78
N LEU A 137 -1.31 -3.49 3.72
CA LEU A 137 -0.62 -2.70 2.70
C LEU A 137 -0.77 -3.37 1.33
N SER A 138 -0.75 -4.71 1.26
CA SER A 138 -0.99 -5.46 0.02
C SER A 138 -2.36 -5.11 -0.53
N GLY A 139 -3.37 -5.15 0.35
CA GLY A 139 -4.74 -4.78 0.02
C GLY A 139 -4.86 -3.35 -0.45
N VAL A 140 -4.24 -2.39 0.26
CA VAL A 140 -4.26 -0.96 -0.11
C VAL A 140 -3.71 -0.75 -1.52
N ILE A 141 -2.57 -1.33 -1.84
CA ILE A 141 -1.96 -1.22 -3.16
C ILE A 141 -2.86 -1.83 -4.22
N ARG A 142 -3.40 -3.02 -3.96
CA ARG A 142 -4.34 -3.72 -4.86
C ARG A 142 -5.57 -2.86 -5.16
N GLY A 143 -6.23 -2.34 -4.12
CA GLY A 143 -7.42 -1.50 -4.26
C GLY A 143 -7.14 -0.17 -4.97
N ALA A 144 -5.99 0.45 -4.69
CA ALA A 144 -5.61 1.68 -5.37
C ALA A 144 -5.31 1.45 -6.86
N LEU A 145 -4.59 0.38 -7.19
CA LEU A 145 -4.28 0.02 -8.57
C LEU A 145 -5.53 -0.30 -9.38
N GLU A 146 -6.49 -1.04 -8.81
CA GLU A 146 -7.74 -1.38 -9.50
C GLU A 146 -8.54 -0.14 -9.90
N MET A 147 -8.53 0.90 -9.07
CA MET A 147 -9.22 2.17 -9.34
C MET A 147 -8.51 3.04 -10.38
N ILE A 148 -7.18 2.98 -10.49
CA ILE A 148 -6.41 3.64 -11.57
C ILE A 148 -6.55 2.85 -12.89
N ALA A 149 -6.69 1.53 -12.79
CA ALA A 149 -6.69 0.55 -13.86
C ALA A 149 -8.07 0.27 -14.49
N VAL A 150 -8.99 1.25 -14.56
CA VAL A 150 -10.31 1.11 -15.20
C VAL A 150 -10.23 0.88 -16.73
N THR A 151 -9.12 0.38 -17.28
CA THR A 151 -9.03 -0.13 -18.66
C THR A 151 -8.06 -1.30 -18.84
N TRP A 152 -7.81 -2.13 -17.82
CA TRP A 152 -7.16 -3.44 -18.03
C TRP A 152 -8.22 -4.54 -17.93
N TYR A 153 -8.59 -5.10 -19.10
CA TYR A 153 -9.50 -6.22 -19.25
C TYR A 153 -9.08 -7.40 -18.34
N TYR A 154 -10.03 -7.91 -17.54
CA TYR A 154 -10.08 -9.26 -16.95
C TYR A 154 -8.76 -10.08 -17.01
N GLY A 155 -7.86 -9.86 -16.07
CA GLY A 155 -6.62 -10.62 -15.93
C GLY A 155 -6.03 -10.47 -14.53
N THR A 156 -6.11 -11.54 -13.74
CA THR A 156 -5.65 -11.64 -12.34
C THR A 156 -4.21 -11.20 -12.16
N SER A 157 -3.97 -9.97 -11.67
CA SER A 157 -2.65 -9.49 -11.28
C SER A 157 -2.46 -9.73 -9.77
N SER A 158 -1.54 -10.62 -9.40
CA SER A 158 -1.17 -10.86 -7.99
C SER A 158 0.01 -9.98 -7.59
N ILE A 159 -0.12 -9.26 -6.47
CA ILE A 159 0.93 -8.44 -5.87
C ILE A 159 1.35 -9.12 -4.57
N CYS A 160 2.64 -9.40 -4.42
CA CYS A 160 3.19 -10.08 -3.25
C CYS A 160 4.13 -9.12 -2.52
N LEU A 161 3.74 -8.67 -1.32
CA LEU A 161 4.62 -7.91 -0.42
C LEU A 161 5.52 -8.89 0.32
N THR A 162 6.83 -8.62 0.33
CA THR A 162 7.84 -9.41 1.06
C THR A 162 8.62 -8.50 1.98
#